data_AF-A0A3N5VPU6-F1
#
_entry.id   AF-A0A3N5VPU6-F1
#
_cell.length_a   1.000
_cell.length_b   1.000
_cell.length_c   1.000
_cell.angle_alpha   90.00
_cell.angle_beta   90.00
_cell.angle_gamma   90.00
#
_symmetry.space_group_name_H-M   'P 1'
#
loop_
_entity.id
_entity.type
_entity.pdbx_description
1 polymer ?
#
loop_
_entity_poly.entity_id
_entity_poly.type
_entity_poly.pdbx_seq_one_letter_code
_entity_poly.pdbx_strand_id
1 'polypeptide(L)'
;MLTVCHPKQDLIAVHLDSPLLEQGQLAISLKFPYGSTEWGKAADWDHPDRHTTQHRIEGRQADLTRVLDADRYCVRAAWSAGGEIQVRSQHEYEITRRDGESLEIVVAFSPAEFRGVLPGFDEVRKAAADHWSGFWTRGAAIDFSGSSDPRAGELERRVVLSQYLMAVQCAGSSPPQETGLTCNSWYGKSHLEMHWWHGVHFALWNRLELLEKSLPWYESILPAAKATASMQGYEGARWPKMVGPDGRESPSNVGVFLIWQQPHPIYYAELCYRAHPSRETLDRYQQIVFETAEFMASYPTWDEANHRYVLGPAMIPAQESYGSDKARNLNPTFELAYWHWGLETAQKWRQRLGLEREPKWDNVIQGLSRPNVREGVYTGIETPPYTISRDHPSMLAAYGFVPPTPLIDPNVMMRTYDRVVQTWDWPSTWGWDYPMMAMTAARLGEPEKAVDALFMDSPKNRWLANGHNYQSARLPLYLPGNGGLLTAVAMMAAGWDGCPDRPAPGFPDNGTWKVRWEGLQRLP
;
A
#
# COMPACT_ATOMS: atom_id res chain seq x y z
N MET A 1 9.96 -2.83 -31.25
CA MET A 1 8.65 -2.81 -30.57
C MET A 1 8.65 -1.75 -29.50
N LEU A 2 7.62 -0.91 -29.46
CA LEU A 2 7.36 0.04 -28.39
C LEU A 2 5.95 -0.22 -27.84
N THR A 3 5.82 -0.28 -26.51
CA THR A 3 4.53 -0.46 -25.83
C THR A 3 4.29 0.72 -24.90
N VAL A 4 3.07 1.26 -24.92
CA VAL A 4 2.67 2.40 -24.11
C VAL A 4 1.29 2.14 -23.51
N CYS A 5 1.06 2.58 -22.27
CA CYS A 5 -0.24 2.49 -21.59
C CYS A 5 -0.87 3.88 -21.50
N HIS A 6 -2.16 3.98 -21.77
CA HIS A 6 -2.88 5.24 -21.65
C HIS A 6 -3.13 5.59 -20.17
N PRO A 7 -2.88 6.83 -19.73
CA PRO A 7 -2.89 7.19 -18.31
C PRO A 7 -4.28 7.31 -17.67
N LYS A 8 -5.34 7.29 -18.48
CA LYS A 8 -6.74 7.51 -18.02
C LYS A 8 -7.75 6.49 -18.55
N GLN A 9 -7.31 5.58 -19.41
CA GLN A 9 -8.17 4.56 -20.02
C GLN A 9 -7.44 3.24 -19.88
N ASP A 10 -8.15 2.16 -19.59
CA ASP A 10 -7.58 0.81 -19.51
C ASP A 10 -7.20 0.33 -20.91
N LEU A 11 -6.10 0.85 -21.45
CA LEU A 11 -5.75 0.75 -22.85
C LEU A 11 -4.24 0.72 -23.04
N ILE A 12 -3.78 -0.25 -23.82
CA ILE A 12 -2.39 -0.36 -24.27
C ILE A 12 -2.28 -0.11 -25.77
N ALA A 13 -1.19 0.51 -26.20
CA ALA A 13 -0.86 0.74 -27.59
C ALA A 13 0.53 0.16 -27.87
N VAL A 14 0.65 -0.56 -28.98
CA VAL A 14 1.87 -1.23 -29.42
C VAL A 14 2.21 -0.74 -30.81
N HIS A 15 3.46 -0.35 -31.01
CA HIS A 15 4.03 -0.04 -32.31
C HIS A 15 5.16 -1.03 -32.62
N LEU A 16 5.00 -1.76 -33.71
CA LEU A 16 6.02 -2.65 -34.28
C LEU A 16 6.59 -2.01 -35.53
N ASP A 17 7.91 -2.12 -35.66
CA ASP A 17 8.67 -1.76 -36.85
C ASP A 17 9.67 -2.89 -37.09
N SER A 18 9.51 -3.61 -38.21
CA SER A 18 10.34 -4.74 -38.61
C SER A 18 10.05 -5.19 -40.05
N PRO A 19 11.09 -5.46 -40.86
CA PRO A 19 10.95 -6.10 -42.18
C PRO A 19 10.28 -7.49 -42.15
N LEU A 20 10.27 -8.15 -40.99
CA LEU A 20 9.63 -9.46 -40.82
C LEU A 20 8.10 -9.40 -40.93
N LEU A 21 7.49 -8.21 -40.76
CA LEU A 21 6.06 -8.01 -40.97
C LEU A 21 5.69 -8.21 -42.45
N GLU A 22 6.43 -7.57 -43.36
CA GLU A 22 6.22 -7.71 -44.80
C GLU A 22 6.50 -9.12 -45.31
N GLN A 23 7.45 -9.82 -44.67
CA GLN A 23 7.77 -11.22 -44.99
C GLN A 23 6.73 -12.21 -44.45
N GLY A 24 5.71 -11.74 -43.71
CA GLY A 24 4.72 -12.60 -43.06
C GLY A 24 5.30 -13.49 -41.95
N GLN A 25 6.46 -13.13 -41.41
CA GLN A 25 7.18 -13.88 -40.37
C GLN A 25 7.01 -13.30 -38.97
N LEU A 26 6.33 -12.16 -38.83
CA LEU A 26 6.01 -11.53 -37.56
C LEU A 26 4.52 -11.21 -37.47
N ALA A 27 3.93 -11.49 -36.30
CA ALA A 27 2.53 -11.23 -35.98
C ALA A 27 2.38 -10.84 -34.50
N ILE A 28 1.26 -10.21 -34.14
CA ILE A 28 0.86 -10.03 -32.75
C ILE A 28 -0.25 -11.03 -32.42
N SER A 29 -0.02 -11.87 -31.41
CA SER A 29 -1.04 -12.79 -30.89
C SER A 29 -1.69 -12.19 -29.65
N LEU A 30 -3.02 -12.07 -29.69
CA LEU A 30 -3.86 -11.71 -28.56
C LEU A 30 -4.50 -12.99 -28.00
N LYS A 31 -3.98 -13.44 -26.85
CA LYS A 31 -4.44 -14.65 -26.15
C LYS A 31 -5.03 -14.32 -24.80
N PHE A 32 -6.08 -15.06 -24.44
CA PHE A 32 -6.87 -14.80 -23.24
C PHE A 32 -6.95 -16.01 -22.31
N PRO A 33 -6.31 -15.99 -21.13
CA PRO A 33 -6.35 -17.09 -20.17
C PRO A 33 -7.59 -17.04 -19.29
N TYR A 34 -7.84 -18.13 -18.56
CA TYR A 34 -8.72 -18.15 -17.40
C TYR A 34 -7.94 -17.65 -16.16
N GLY A 35 -8.64 -17.32 -15.08
CA GLY A 35 -8.01 -16.89 -13.83
C GLY A 35 -7.44 -18.07 -13.04
N SER A 36 -6.17 -17.99 -12.63
CA SER A 36 -5.56 -19.00 -11.76
C SER A 36 -5.67 -18.61 -10.28
N THR A 37 -5.94 -19.61 -9.43
CA THR A 37 -5.90 -19.47 -7.97
C THR A 37 -4.53 -19.83 -7.38
N GLU A 38 -3.55 -20.20 -8.21
CA GLU A 38 -2.24 -20.62 -7.75
C GLU A 38 -1.37 -19.45 -7.29
N TRP A 39 -0.55 -19.69 -6.28
CA TRP A 39 0.41 -18.71 -5.81
C TRP A 39 1.47 -18.40 -6.88
N GLY A 40 1.63 -17.12 -7.22
CA GLY A 40 2.61 -16.65 -8.19
C GLY A 40 2.19 -16.80 -9.66
N LYS A 41 1.07 -17.47 -9.95
CA LYS A 41 0.56 -17.68 -11.30
C LYS A 41 -0.84 -17.08 -11.42
N ALA A 42 -1.00 -16.04 -12.25
CA ALA A 42 -2.29 -15.36 -12.44
C ALA A 42 -3.15 -15.99 -13.54
N ALA A 43 -2.51 -16.65 -14.51
CA ALA A 43 -3.14 -17.12 -15.74
C ALA A 43 -3.19 -18.65 -15.80
N ASP A 44 -4.36 -19.19 -16.11
CA ASP A 44 -4.57 -20.60 -16.46
C ASP A 44 -4.84 -20.70 -17.97
N TRP A 45 -3.92 -21.37 -18.68
CA TRP A 45 -3.97 -21.57 -20.13
C TRP A 45 -4.46 -22.96 -20.51
N ASP A 46 -4.57 -23.86 -19.54
CA ASP A 46 -4.76 -25.29 -19.78
C ASP A 46 -6.25 -25.70 -19.75
N HIS A 47 -7.14 -24.76 -19.40
CA HIS A 47 -8.59 -24.98 -19.28
C HIS A 47 -9.42 -23.97 -20.10
N PRO A 48 -9.36 -24.01 -21.45
CA PRO A 48 -10.10 -23.08 -22.31
C PRO A 48 -11.62 -23.21 -22.17
N ASP A 49 -12.13 -24.39 -21.81
CA ASP A 49 -13.58 -24.61 -21.68
C ASP A 49 -14.21 -23.94 -20.43
N ARG A 50 -13.41 -23.35 -19.53
CA ARG A 50 -13.89 -22.66 -18.32
C ARG A 50 -14.31 -21.21 -18.54
N HIS A 51 -14.08 -20.67 -19.73
CA HIS A 51 -14.48 -19.31 -20.07
C HIS A 51 -15.00 -19.24 -21.51
N THR A 52 -15.56 -18.09 -21.87
CA THR A 52 -15.97 -17.84 -23.25
C THR A 52 -15.43 -16.51 -23.73
N THR A 53 -15.11 -16.44 -25.03
CA THR A 53 -14.86 -15.20 -25.74
C THR A 53 -15.74 -15.18 -26.98
N GLN A 54 -16.65 -14.22 -27.04
CA GLN A 54 -17.41 -13.91 -28.25
C GLN A 54 -16.73 -12.77 -28.98
N HIS A 55 -16.72 -12.78 -30.31
CA HIS A 55 -16.10 -11.72 -31.11
C HIS A 55 -17.06 -11.16 -32.15
N ARG A 56 -16.86 -9.88 -32.46
CA ARG A 56 -17.41 -9.19 -33.63
C ARG A 56 -16.27 -8.43 -34.29
N ILE A 57 -15.93 -8.84 -35.51
CA ILE A 57 -14.82 -8.28 -36.29
C ILE A 57 -15.41 -7.47 -37.43
N GLU A 58 -15.09 -6.18 -37.49
CA GLU A 58 -15.56 -5.27 -38.52
C GLU A 58 -14.44 -4.32 -38.94
N GLY A 59 -14.08 -4.36 -40.23
CA GLY A 59 -12.99 -3.54 -40.76
C GLY A 59 -11.66 -3.81 -40.05
N ARG A 60 -11.10 -2.77 -39.41
CA ARG A 60 -9.83 -2.82 -38.68
C ARG A 60 -10.00 -2.86 -37.15
N GLN A 61 -11.12 -3.41 -36.71
CA GLN A 61 -11.49 -3.48 -35.31
C GLN A 61 -12.06 -4.86 -34.98
N ALA A 62 -11.79 -5.32 -33.77
CA ALA A 62 -12.42 -6.49 -33.16
C ALA A 62 -12.96 -6.11 -31.78
N ASP A 63 -14.26 -6.33 -31.58
CA ASP A 63 -14.93 -6.24 -30.29
C ASP A 63 -15.09 -7.65 -29.71
N LEU A 64 -14.52 -7.87 -28.53
CA LEU A 64 -14.51 -9.15 -27.85
C LEU A 64 -15.28 -9.03 -26.54
N THR A 65 -16.16 -9.97 -26.24
CA THR A 65 -16.84 -10.08 -24.93
C THR A 65 -16.35 -11.33 -24.24
N ARG A 66 -15.78 -11.16 -23.04
CA ARG A 66 -15.24 -12.23 -22.22
C ARG A 66 -16.13 -12.51 -21.02
N VAL A 67 -16.36 -13.79 -20.74
CA VAL A 67 -17.09 -14.25 -19.54
C VAL A 67 -16.27 -15.34 -18.85
N LEU A 68 -16.01 -15.14 -17.55
CA LEU A 68 -15.31 -16.07 -16.66
C LEU A 68 -16.10 -16.16 -15.35
N ASP A 69 -16.76 -17.29 -15.09
CA ASP A 69 -17.69 -17.45 -13.97
C ASP A 69 -18.75 -16.33 -13.89
N ALA A 70 -18.72 -15.51 -12.83
CA ALA A 70 -19.60 -14.36 -12.64
C ALA A 70 -19.05 -13.05 -13.24
N ASP A 71 -17.78 -13.03 -13.68
CA ASP A 71 -17.14 -11.87 -14.26
C ASP A 71 -17.39 -11.77 -15.77
N ARG A 72 -17.65 -10.54 -16.23
CA ARG A 72 -17.80 -10.21 -17.65
C ARG A 72 -17.09 -8.90 -17.95
N TYR A 73 -16.32 -8.87 -19.05
CA TYR A 73 -15.72 -7.63 -19.55
C TYR A 73 -15.62 -7.65 -21.08
N CYS A 74 -15.44 -6.46 -21.65
CA CYS A 74 -15.27 -6.24 -23.07
C CYS A 74 -13.82 -5.84 -23.38
N VAL A 75 -13.33 -6.26 -24.54
CA VAL A 75 -12.04 -5.86 -25.10
C VAL A 75 -12.27 -5.33 -26.50
N ARG A 76 -11.72 -4.16 -26.83
CA ARG A 76 -11.68 -3.66 -28.20
C ARG A 76 -10.24 -3.62 -28.67
N ALA A 77 -9.94 -4.32 -29.75
CA ALA A 77 -8.68 -4.22 -30.45
C ALA A 77 -8.89 -3.45 -31.76
N ALA A 78 -8.03 -2.49 -32.06
CA ALA A 78 -7.97 -1.79 -33.34
C ALA A 78 -6.53 -1.78 -33.86
N TRP A 79 -6.34 -1.85 -35.17
CA TRP A 79 -5.02 -1.91 -35.77
C TRP A 79 -4.86 -0.99 -36.98
N SER A 80 -3.62 -0.65 -37.33
CA SER A 80 -3.31 0.27 -38.44
C SER A 80 -3.69 -0.30 -39.82
N ALA A 81 -3.76 0.57 -40.82
CA ALA A 81 -4.08 0.18 -42.19
C ALA A 81 -3.06 -0.84 -42.73
N GLY A 82 -3.54 -1.85 -43.46
CA GLY A 82 -2.75 -2.98 -43.96
C GLY A 82 -2.65 -4.17 -42.99
N GLY A 83 -3.14 -4.01 -41.75
CA GLY A 83 -3.26 -5.11 -40.79
C GLY A 83 -4.56 -5.91 -40.97
N GLU A 84 -4.52 -7.19 -40.60
CA GLU A 84 -5.65 -8.12 -40.64
C GLU A 84 -5.65 -9.02 -39.41
N ILE A 85 -6.85 -9.36 -38.90
CA ILE A 85 -7.02 -10.27 -37.78
C ILE A 85 -7.51 -11.65 -38.27
N GLN A 86 -6.92 -12.70 -37.71
CA GLN A 86 -7.32 -14.10 -37.93
C GLN A 86 -7.70 -14.73 -36.59
N VAL A 87 -8.84 -15.41 -36.55
CA VAL A 87 -9.26 -16.22 -35.39
C VAL A 87 -8.50 -17.55 -35.44
N ARG A 88 -7.67 -17.82 -34.43
CA ARG A 88 -6.87 -19.06 -34.35
C ARG A 88 -7.54 -20.12 -33.47
N SER A 89 -8.14 -19.69 -32.37
CA SER A 89 -8.94 -20.54 -31.48
C SER A 89 -10.01 -19.70 -30.77
N GLN A 90 -10.79 -20.31 -29.87
CA GLN A 90 -11.83 -19.61 -29.11
C GLN A 90 -11.30 -18.37 -28.36
N HIS A 91 -10.05 -18.41 -27.89
CA HIS A 91 -9.44 -17.37 -27.04
C HIS A 91 -8.16 -16.79 -27.63
N GLU A 92 -7.86 -17.07 -28.89
CA GLU A 92 -6.64 -16.64 -29.57
C GLU A 92 -6.96 -16.00 -30.92
N TYR A 93 -6.44 -14.78 -31.07
CA TYR A 93 -6.54 -13.98 -32.27
C TYR A 93 -5.14 -13.57 -32.69
N GLU A 94 -4.87 -13.55 -33.99
CA GLU A 94 -3.58 -13.14 -34.52
C GLU A 94 -3.77 -11.97 -35.48
N ILE A 95 -3.00 -10.91 -35.27
CA ILE A 95 -3.00 -9.72 -36.11
C ILE A 95 -1.69 -9.70 -36.90
N THR A 96 -1.81 -9.80 -38.21
CA THR A 96 -0.70 -9.76 -39.16
C THR A 96 -0.77 -8.50 -40.01
N ARG A 97 0.27 -8.25 -40.79
CA ARG A 97 0.30 -7.21 -41.82
C ARG A 97 0.65 -7.87 -43.15
N ARG A 98 -0.03 -7.47 -44.24
CA ARG A 98 0.26 -8.02 -45.58
C ARG A 98 1.45 -7.32 -46.25
N ASP A 99 1.47 -5.99 -46.23
CA ASP A 99 2.46 -5.18 -46.94
C ASP A 99 3.00 -4.05 -46.04
N GLY A 100 4.33 -3.94 -45.93
CA GLY A 100 5.04 -2.89 -45.19
C GLY A 100 5.56 -3.31 -43.81
N GLU A 101 6.42 -2.47 -43.26
CA GLU A 101 7.29 -2.82 -42.12
C GLU A 101 6.79 -2.32 -40.77
N SER A 102 5.62 -1.68 -40.70
CA SER A 102 5.09 -1.10 -39.45
C SER A 102 3.68 -1.56 -39.12
N LEU A 103 3.42 -1.97 -37.89
CA LEU A 103 2.09 -2.38 -37.42
C LEU A 103 1.80 -1.74 -36.08
N GLU A 104 0.66 -1.07 -35.98
CA GLU A 104 0.20 -0.48 -34.73
C GLU A 104 -1.07 -1.17 -34.28
N ILE A 105 -1.15 -1.44 -32.99
CA ILE A 105 -2.32 -2.07 -32.37
C ILE A 105 -2.64 -1.34 -31.09
N VAL A 106 -3.93 -1.07 -30.89
CA VAL A 106 -4.48 -0.50 -29.67
C VAL A 106 -5.49 -1.48 -29.09
N VAL A 107 -5.32 -1.83 -27.82
CA VAL A 107 -6.19 -2.78 -27.12
C VAL A 107 -6.71 -2.11 -25.86
N ALA A 108 -8.03 -1.96 -25.77
CA ALA A 108 -8.73 -1.36 -24.65
C ALA A 108 -9.59 -2.40 -23.91
N PHE A 109 -9.72 -2.25 -22.60
CA PHE A 109 -10.50 -3.09 -21.70
C PHE A 109 -11.61 -2.24 -21.04
N SER A 110 -12.78 -2.83 -20.79
CA SER A 110 -13.88 -2.14 -20.13
C SER A 110 -14.88 -3.13 -19.52
N PRO A 111 -15.54 -2.82 -18.39
CA PRO A 111 -16.66 -3.60 -17.89
C PRO A 111 -17.90 -3.55 -18.82
N ALA A 112 -17.96 -2.58 -19.73
CA ALA A 112 -19.08 -2.36 -20.64
C ALA A 112 -18.63 -2.28 -22.11
N GLU A 113 -19.59 -2.33 -23.02
CA GLU A 113 -19.30 -2.20 -24.45
C GLU A 113 -18.80 -0.79 -24.80
N PHE A 114 -17.82 -0.73 -25.70
CA PHE A 114 -17.18 0.53 -26.09
C PHE A 114 -18.07 1.36 -27.01
N ARG A 115 -18.15 2.66 -26.72
CA ARG A 115 -18.76 3.69 -27.56
C ARG A 115 -17.66 4.55 -28.18
N GLY A 116 -17.76 4.82 -29.49
CA GLY A 116 -16.79 5.65 -30.21
C GLY A 116 -15.56 4.89 -30.70
N VAL A 117 -14.55 5.64 -31.17
CA VAL A 117 -13.32 5.12 -31.78
C VAL A 117 -12.19 5.15 -30.75
N LEU A 118 -11.31 4.14 -30.78
CA LEU A 118 -10.11 4.14 -29.94
C LEU A 118 -9.09 5.18 -30.44
N PRO A 119 -8.31 5.82 -29.55
CA PRO A 119 -7.21 6.67 -29.96
C PRO A 119 -6.14 5.87 -30.72
N GLY A 120 -5.42 6.53 -31.62
CA GLY A 120 -4.26 5.97 -32.31
C GLY A 120 -3.02 5.86 -31.41
N PHE A 121 -1.98 5.17 -31.90
CA PHE A 121 -0.74 4.97 -31.13
C PHE A 121 -0.09 6.28 -30.69
N ASP A 122 0.06 7.25 -31.60
CA ASP A 122 0.69 8.53 -31.30
C ASP A 122 -0.10 9.37 -30.28
N GLU A 123 -1.44 9.29 -30.30
CA GLU A 123 -2.29 9.95 -29.31
C GLU A 123 -2.08 9.35 -27.92
N VAL A 124 -2.02 8.01 -27.83
CA VAL A 124 -1.75 7.30 -26.58
C VAL A 124 -0.34 7.60 -26.07
N ARG A 125 0.65 7.59 -26.97
CA ARG A 125 2.05 7.93 -26.65
C ARG A 125 2.18 9.35 -26.12
N LYS A 126 1.52 10.32 -26.77
CA LYS A 126 1.47 11.70 -26.31
C LYS A 126 0.80 11.81 -24.95
N ALA A 127 -0.35 11.17 -24.75
CA ALA A 127 -1.05 11.19 -23.47
C ALA A 127 -0.19 10.63 -22.32
N ALA A 128 0.51 9.51 -22.57
CA ALA A 128 1.43 8.92 -21.60
C ALA A 128 2.63 9.83 -21.30
N ALA A 129 3.24 10.43 -22.31
CA ALA A 129 4.35 11.37 -22.12
C ALA A 129 3.92 12.61 -21.31
N ASP A 130 2.77 13.19 -21.63
CA ASP A 130 2.19 14.33 -20.92
C ASP A 130 1.86 13.95 -19.46
N HIS A 131 1.33 12.73 -19.23
CA HIS A 131 1.08 12.22 -17.89
C HIS A 131 2.36 12.08 -17.08
N TRP A 132 3.38 11.40 -17.60
CA TRP A 132 4.62 11.17 -16.87
C TRP A 132 5.40 12.46 -16.63
N SER A 133 5.46 13.36 -17.61
CA SER A 133 6.01 14.70 -17.42
C SER A 133 5.29 15.42 -16.27
N GLY A 134 3.95 15.36 -16.26
CA GLY A 134 3.15 15.90 -15.18
C GLY A 134 3.35 15.25 -13.82
N PHE A 135 3.48 13.92 -13.77
CA PHE A 135 3.71 13.16 -12.55
C PHE A 135 5.02 13.58 -11.88
N TRP A 136 6.10 13.71 -12.67
CA TRP A 136 7.41 14.10 -12.17
C TRP A 136 7.53 15.57 -11.81
N THR A 137 6.73 16.46 -12.41
CA THR A 137 6.86 17.92 -12.22
C THR A 137 5.86 18.52 -11.22
N ARG A 138 4.74 17.86 -10.91
CA ARG A 138 3.72 18.38 -9.97
C ARG A 138 3.80 17.83 -8.55
N GLY A 139 4.43 16.67 -8.38
CA GLY A 139 4.61 16.04 -7.07
C GLY A 139 5.76 16.66 -6.27
N ALA A 140 6.38 15.83 -5.45
CA ALA A 140 7.59 16.18 -4.72
C ALA A 140 8.84 15.53 -5.33
N ALA A 141 10.00 16.11 -5.04
CA ALA A 141 11.30 15.58 -5.41
C ALA A 141 12.29 15.69 -4.25
N ILE A 142 13.25 14.78 -4.23
CA ILE A 142 14.41 14.80 -3.35
C ILE A 142 15.66 14.57 -4.19
N ASP A 143 16.72 15.26 -3.84
CA ASP A 143 17.99 15.23 -4.54
C ASP A 143 19.11 14.98 -3.55
N PHE A 144 19.89 13.93 -3.83
CA PHE A 144 21.03 13.51 -3.04
C PHE A 144 22.37 13.79 -3.73
N SER A 145 22.39 14.35 -4.94
CA SER A 145 23.59 14.52 -5.78
C SER A 145 24.72 15.35 -5.14
N GLY A 146 24.40 16.19 -4.16
CA GLY A 146 25.39 16.96 -3.39
C GLY A 146 26.07 16.18 -2.26
N SER A 147 25.58 14.98 -1.94
CA SER A 147 26.05 14.15 -0.82
C SER A 147 27.31 13.38 -1.19
N SER A 148 28.22 13.24 -0.23
CA SER A 148 29.46 12.45 -0.36
C SER A 148 29.38 11.08 0.32
N ASP A 149 28.33 10.79 1.09
CA ASP A 149 28.09 9.45 1.63
C ASP A 149 27.92 8.45 0.46
N PRO A 150 28.66 7.33 0.44
CA PRO A 150 28.62 6.37 -0.67
C PRO A 150 27.24 5.74 -0.89
N ARG A 151 26.35 5.80 0.09
CA ARG A 151 24.98 5.27 0.01
C ARG A 151 24.01 6.20 -0.72
N ALA A 152 24.36 7.47 -0.92
CA ALA A 152 23.48 8.50 -1.47
C ALA A 152 22.92 8.14 -2.85
N GLY A 153 23.77 7.72 -3.79
CA GLY A 153 23.32 7.36 -5.14
C GLY A 153 22.41 6.13 -5.18
N GLU A 154 22.64 5.16 -4.28
CA GLU A 154 21.76 3.99 -4.16
C GLU A 154 20.41 4.37 -3.53
N LEU A 155 20.39 5.28 -2.53
CA LEU A 155 19.15 5.78 -1.95
C LEU A 155 18.31 6.52 -3.01
N GLU A 156 18.95 7.39 -3.80
CA GLU A 156 18.30 8.12 -4.89
C GLU A 156 17.68 7.16 -5.92
N ARG A 157 18.43 6.12 -6.34
CA ARG A 157 17.92 5.08 -7.24
C ARG A 157 16.68 4.39 -6.67
N ARG A 158 16.72 3.96 -5.40
CA ARG A 158 15.58 3.29 -4.76
C ARG A 158 14.37 4.21 -4.67
N VAL A 159 14.57 5.48 -4.34
CA VAL A 159 13.51 6.48 -4.26
C VAL A 159 12.85 6.70 -5.62
N VAL A 160 13.63 7.01 -6.66
CA VAL A 160 13.08 7.30 -8.00
C VAL A 160 12.32 6.10 -8.55
N LEU A 161 12.89 4.89 -8.47
CA LEU A 161 12.22 3.69 -8.97
C LEU A 161 10.99 3.35 -8.13
N SER A 162 11.03 3.52 -6.81
CA SER A 162 9.86 3.29 -5.96
C SER A 162 8.72 4.25 -6.30
N GLN A 163 8.98 5.53 -6.58
CA GLN A 163 7.92 6.46 -6.98
C GLN A 163 7.18 5.97 -8.23
N TYR A 164 7.91 5.49 -9.23
CA TYR A 164 7.33 4.91 -10.44
C TYR A 164 6.53 3.64 -10.13
N LEU A 165 7.13 2.70 -9.39
CA LEU A 165 6.50 1.41 -9.07
C LEU A 165 5.21 1.61 -8.29
N MET A 166 5.21 2.46 -7.27
CA MET A 166 4.01 2.71 -6.48
C MET A 166 2.91 3.37 -7.34
N ALA A 167 3.25 4.28 -8.23
CA ALA A 167 2.27 4.92 -9.12
C ALA A 167 1.57 3.93 -10.07
N VAL A 168 2.31 2.98 -10.66
CA VAL A 168 1.71 2.02 -11.62
C VAL A 168 1.08 0.80 -10.95
N GLN A 169 1.44 0.50 -9.70
CA GLN A 169 1.02 -0.73 -9.01
C GLN A 169 0.01 -0.50 -7.87
N CYS A 170 0.00 0.68 -7.25
CA CYS A 170 -0.67 0.92 -5.97
C CYS A 170 -1.64 2.11 -5.96
N ALA A 171 -1.80 2.83 -7.09
CA ALA A 171 -2.66 4.02 -7.19
C ALA A 171 -4.03 3.72 -7.86
N GLY A 172 -4.58 2.53 -7.63
CA GLY A 172 -5.86 2.06 -8.17
C GLY A 172 -7.08 2.53 -7.37
N SER A 173 -8.27 2.13 -7.81
CA SER A 173 -9.56 2.45 -7.15
C SER A 173 -9.88 1.58 -5.93
N SER A 174 -9.07 0.57 -5.67
CA SER A 174 -9.15 -0.31 -4.49
C SER A 174 -7.77 -0.44 -3.87
N PRO A 175 -7.66 -0.74 -2.57
CA PRO A 175 -6.37 -1.02 -1.93
C PRO A 175 -5.62 -2.13 -2.68
N PRO A 176 -4.31 -2.01 -2.91
CA PRO A 176 -3.55 -3.02 -3.65
C PRO A 176 -3.32 -4.30 -2.83
N GLN A 177 -3.05 -5.41 -3.51
CA GLN A 177 -2.36 -6.56 -2.91
C GLN A 177 -0.87 -6.25 -2.71
N GLU A 178 -0.16 -7.05 -1.91
CA GLU A 178 1.22 -6.71 -1.49
C GLU A 178 2.24 -6.75 -2.66
N THR A 179 1.89 -7.37 -3.79
CA THR A 179 2.67 -7.35 -5.05
C THR A 179 2.11 -6.46 -6.15
N GLY A 180 1.11 -5.62 -5.84
CA GLY A 180 0.47 -4.74 -6.81
C GLY A 180 -0.22 -5.52 -7.92
N LEU A 181 0.02 -5.16 -9.17
CA LEU A 181 -0.52 -5.82 -10.36
C LEU A 181 0.47 -6.81 -11.01
N THR A 182 1.63 -7.06 -10.39
CA THR A 182 2.72 -7.84 -11.03
C THR A 182 2.58 -9.35 -10.85
N CYS A 183 2.39 -9.81 -9.62
CA CYS A 183 2.29 -11.23 -9.29
C CYS A 183 0.95 -11.52 -8.63
N ASN A 184 0.40 -12.71 -8.85
CA ASN A 184 -0.75 -13.18 -8.07
C ASN A 184 -0.27 -13.71 -6.73
N SER A 185 -0.22 -12.85 -5.71
CA SER A 185 0.12 -13.24 -4.35
C SER A 185 -1.14 -13.11 -3.48
N TRP A 186 -1.31 -14.00 -2.50
CA TRP A 186 -2.55 -14.09 -1.71
C TRP A 186 -3.84 -14.01 -2.54
N TYR A 187 -3.86 -14.70 -3.69
CA TYR A 187 -5.02 -14.75 -4.59
C TYR A 187 -5.45 -13.38 -5.16
N GLY A 188 -4.52 -12.43 -5.27
CA GLY A 188 -4.80 -11.10 -5.84
C GLY A 188 -5.51 -10.17 -4.87
N LYS A 189 -5.62 -10.54 -3.60
CA LYS A 189 -6.44 -9.83 -2.61
C LYS A 189 -5.67 -8.79 -1.83
N SER A 190 -6.35 -7.69 -1.55
CA SER A 190 -5.83 -6.59 -0.75
C SER A 190 -5.57 -7.05 0.68
N HIS A 191 -4.45 -6.59 1.25
CA HIS A 191 -4.15 -6.70 2.67
C HIS A 191 -4.30 -5.29 3.26
N LEU A 192 -5.39 -5.01 3.98
CA LEU A 192 -5.69 -3.65 4.46
C LEU A 192 -4.70 -3.14 5.50
N GLU A 193 -4.05 -4.07 6.17
CA GLU A 193 -2.93 -3.80 7.04
C GLU A 193 -1.69 -3.28 6.28
N MET A 194 -1.53 -3.66 5.02
CA MET A 194 -0.47 -3.15 4.15
C MET A 194 -0.87 -1.87 3.41
N HIS A 195 -2.16 -1.52 3.34
CA HIS A 195 -2.60 -0.34 2.59
C HIS A 195 -1.94 0.96 3.07
N TRP A 196 -1.61 1.06 4.36
CA TRP A 196 -0.86 2.19 4.89
C TRP A 196 0.52 2.30 4.24
N TRP A 197 1.26 1.18 4.18
CA TRP A 197 2.58 1.10 3.54
C TRP A 197 2.51 1.37 2.04
N HIS A 198 1.40 1.02 1.39
CA HIS A 198 1.21 1.28 -0.03
C HIS A 198 0.84 2.74 -0.36
N GLY A 199 0.06 3.39 0.50
CA GLY A 199 -0.67 4.60 0.12
C GLY A 199 -0.20 5.89 0.81
N VAL A 200 0.29 5.83 2.05
CA VAL A 200 0.55 7.05 2.84
C VAL A 200 1.60 7.95 2.22
N HIS A 201 2.62 7.36 1.59
CA HIS A 201 3.64 8.13 0.91
C HIS A 201 3.06 9.04 -0.19
N PHE A 202 1.92 8.72 -0.83
CA PHE A 202 1.36 9.60 -1.85
C PHE A 202 1.01 10.97 -1.31
N ALA A 203 0.43 11.05 -0.10
CA ALA A 203 0.18 12.32 0.57
C ALA A 203 1.48 13.07 0.88
N LEU A 204 2.51 12.36 1.34
CA LEU A 204 3.81 12.94 1.70
C LEU A 204 4.60 13.45 0.49
N TRP A 205 4.38 12.84 -0.68
CA TRP A 205 5.02 13.20 -1.94
C TRP A 205 4.20 14.17 -2.79
N ASN A 206 3.26 14.89 -2.17
CA ASN A 206 2.38 15.87 -2.81
C ASN A 206 1.56 15.29 -3.97
N ARG A 207 1.03 14.08 -3.77
CA ARG A 207 0.19 13.35 -4.72
C ARG A 207 -1.02 12.74 -4.01
N LEU A 208 -1.62 13.48 -3.10
CA LEU A 208 -2.74 13.01 -2.27
C LEU A 208 -3.85 12.39 -3.13
N GLU A 209 -4.10 12.93 -4.32
CA GLU A 209 -5.09 12.43 -5.26
C GLU A 209 -4.87 10.97 -5.68
N LEU A 210 -3.66 10.43 -5.56
CA LEU A 210 -3.37 9.01 -5.82
C LEU A 210 -3.77 8.09 -4.66
N LEU A 211 -3.68 8.57 -3.41
CA LEU A 211 -4.24 7.88 -2.25
C LEU A 211 -5.77 7.94 -2.27
N GLU A 212 -6.35 9.11 -2.59
CA GLU A 212 -7.80 9.31 -2.55
C GLU A 212 -8.58 8.42 -3.54
N LYS A 213 -7.93 7.90 -4.59
CA LYS A 213 -8.57 6.96 -5.53
C LYS A 213 -9.09 5.70 -4.84
N SER A 214 -8.41 5.19 -3.81
CA SER A 214 -8.79 3.95 -3.12
C SER A 214 -9.68 4.18 -1.90
N LEU A 215 -9.82 5.42 -1.40
CA LEU A 215 -10.58 5.71 -0.19
C LEU A 215 -12.11 5.48 -0.33
N PRO A 216 -12.76 5.79 -1.47
CA PRO A 216 -14.17 5.45 -1.68
C PRO A 216 -14.50 3.97 -1.54
N TRP A 217 -13.51 3.07 -1.71
CA TRP A 217 -13.71 1.65 -1.50
C TRP A 217 -14.10 1.33 -0.04
N TYR A 218 -13.53 2.02 0.96
CA TYR A 218 -13.91 1.85 2.37
C TYR A 218 -15.38 2.20 2.63
N GLU A 219 -15.91 3.22 1.95
CA GLU A 219 -17.33 3.58 2.01
C GLU A 219 -18.20 2.50 1.37
N SER A 220 -17.77 1.95 0.23
CA SER A 220 -18.51 0.90 -0.47
C SER A 220 -18.67 -0.38 0.36
N ILE A 221 -17.68 -0.69 1.21
CA ILE A 221 -17.69 -1.89 2.08
C ILE A 221 -18.13 -1.60 3.52
N LEU A 222 -18.44 -0.34 3.85
CA LEU A 222 -18.83 0.06 5.21
C LEU A 222 -20.00 -0.81 5.76
N PRO A 223 -21.06 -1.13 5.00
CA PRO A 223 -22.11 -2.03 5.49
C PRO A 223 -21.58 -3.42 5.90
N ALA A 224 -20.65 -3.99 5.13
CA ALA A 224 -20.05 -5.29 5.44
C ALA A 224 -19.11 -5.22 6.66
N ALA A 225 -18.36 -4.12 6.81
CA ALA A 225 -17.51 -3.87 7.97
C ALA A 225 -18.34 -3.72 9.26
N LYS A 226 -19.49 -3.02 9.21
CA LYS A 226 -20.43 -2.89 10.33
C LYS A 226 -21.11 -4.21 10.67
N ALA A 227 -21.50 -4.99 9.67
CA ALA A 227 -22.06 -6.33 9.87
C ALA A 227 -21.04 -7.26 10.56
N THR A 228 -19.76 -7.17 10.18
CA THR A 228 -18.69 -7.95 10.83
C THR A 228 -18.50 -7.55 12.29
N ALA A 229 -18.45 -6.25 12.59
CA ALA A 229 -18.37 -5.76 13.97
C ALA A 229 -19.55 -6.28 14.81
N SER A 230 -20.77 -6.09 14.33
CA SER A 230 -21.99 -6.51 15.01
C SER A 230 -22.06 -8.03 15.24
N MET A 231 -21.67 -8.84 14.25
CA MET A 231 -21.59 -10.30 14.38
C MET A 231 -20.68 -10.74 15.52
N GLN A 232 -19.63 -9.96 15.80
CA GLN A 232 -18.65 -10.24 16.83
C GLN A 232 -18.95 -9.56 18.17
N GLY A 233 -20.07 -8.83 18.27
CA GLY A 233 -20.50 -8.12 19.47
C GLY A 233 -19.89 -6.73 19.65
N TYR A 234 -19.30 -6.16 18.59
CA TYR A 234 -18.71 -4.81 18.60
C TYR A 234 -19.63 -3.81 17.90
N GLU A 235 -19.42 -2.53 18.20
CA GLU A 235 -20.07 -1.40 17.53
C GLU A 235 -19.19 -0.88 16.38
N GLY A 236 -19.69 0.09 15.60
CA GLY A 236 -18.94 0.70 14.52
C GLY A 236 -18.60 -0.24 13.35
N ALA A 237 -17.47 0.02 12.70
CA ALA A 237 -16.99 -0.71 11.53
C ALA A 237 -15.68 -1.45 11.80
N ARG A 238 -15.67 -2.78 11.63
CA ARG A 238 -14.45 -3.59 11.70
C ARG A 238 -13.91 -3.85 10.29
N TRP A 239 -12.72 -3.35 10.01
CA TRP A 239 -12.07 -3.46 8.71
C TRP A 239 -11.36 -4.82 8.54
N PRO A 240 -11.60 -5.56 7.44
CA PRO A 240 -11.02 -6.90 7.26
C PRO A 240 -9.51 -6.88 7.03
N LYS A 241 -8.81 -7.98 7.26
CA LYS A 241 -7.37 -8.09 6.89
C LYS A 241 -7.20 -8.31 5.39
N MET A 242 -7.56 -9.50 4.91
CA MET A 242 -7.38 -9.94 3.53
C MET A 242 -8.74 -9.98 2.82
N VAL A 243 -8.92 -9.16 1.79
CA VAL A 243 -10.25 -8.82 1.27
C VAL A 243 -10.25 -8.65 -0.25
N GLY A 244 -11.36 -9.03 -0.89
CA GLY A 244 -11.59 -8.76 -2.30
C GLY A 244 -12.31 -7.42 -2.53
N PRO A 245 -12.55 -7.04 -3.79
CA PRO A 245 -13.31 -5.82 -4.11
C PRO A 245 -14.71 -5.78 -3.48
N ASP A 246 -15.31 -6.94 -3.21
CA ASP A 246 -16.63 -7.14 -2.60
C ASP A 246 -16.69 -6.86 -1.09
N GLY A 247 -15.55 -6.58 -0.44
CA GLY A 247 -15.49 -6.31 1.00
C GLY A 247 -15.60 -7.56 1.88
N ARG A 248 -15.64 -8.76 1.29
CA ARG A 248 -15.74 -10.01 2.05
C ARG A 248 -14.37 -10.44 2.56
N GLU A 249 -14.25 -10.52 3.89
CA GLU A 249 -13.03 -11.04 4.52
C GLU A 249 -12.76 -12.49 4.10
N SER A 250 -11.49 -12.77 3.83
CA SER A 250 -11.06 -14.11 3.45
C SER A 250 -10.87 -15.00 4.67
N PRO A 251 -11.17 -16.31 4.58
CA PRO A 251 -10.90 -17.25 5.67
C PRO A 251 -9.42 -17.23 6.05
N SER A 252 -9.13 -17.12 7.34
CA SER A 252 -7.75 -17.07 7.83
C SER A 252 -7.66 -17.50 9.29
N ASN A 253 -6.62 -18.25 9.64
CA ASN A 253 -6.26 -18.54 11.03
C ASN A 253 -5.55 -17.37 11.72
N VAL A 254 -5.19 -16.33 10.95
CA VAL A 254 -4.48 -15.15 11.43
C VAL A 254 -5.35 -13.90 11.29
N GLY A 255 -5.85 -13.62 10.09
CA GLY A 255 -6.36 -12.29 9.78
C GLY A 255 -7.61 -11.86 10.52
N VAL A 256 -8.49 -12.79 10.85
CA VAL A 256 -9.69 -12.52 11.67
C VAL A 256 -9.36 -12.16 13.13
N PHE A 257 -8.08 -12.24 13.54
CA PHE A 257 -7.60 -11.87 14.87
C PHE A 257 -6.70 -10.62 14.86
N LEU A 258 -6.38 -10.06 13.69
CA LEU A 258 -5.61 -8.82 13.59
C LEU A 258 -6.51 -7.60 13.75
N ILE A 259 -5.95 -6.58 14.41
CA ILE A 259 -6.64 -5.30 14.67
C ILE A 259 -5.79 -4.07 14.33
N TRP A 260 -4.54 -4.23 13.91
CA TRP A 260 -3.63 -3.09 13.74
C TRP A 260 -3.96 -2.24 12.50
N GLN A 261 -4.73 -2.78 11.55
CA GLN A 261 -5.29 -2.05 10.42
C GLN A 261 -6.48 -1.15 10.77
N GLN A 262 -7.07 -1.33 11.95
CA GLN A 262 -8.34 -0.68 12.29
C GLN A 262 -8.24 0.85 12.31
N PRO A 263 -7.16 1.47 12.83
CA PRO A 263 -7.04 2.92 12.83
C PRO A 263 -6.67 3.53 11.46
N HIS A 264 -6.34 2.71 10.45
CA HIS A 264 -5.87 3.19 9.14
C HIS A 264 -6.79 4.21 8.47
N PRO A 265 -8.13 4.01 8.43
CA PRO A 265 -9.01 4.97 7.77
C PRO A 265 -9.05 6.34 8.45
N ILE A 266 -8.87 6.39 9.79
CA ILE A 266 -8.69 7.65 10.52
C ILE A 266 -7.39 8.33 10.09
N TYR A 267 -6.31 7.56 9.92
CA TYR A 267 -5.03 8.08 9.43
C TYR A 267 -5.15 8.69 8.04
N TYR A 268 -5.80 7.99 7.10
CA TYR A 268 -5.98 8.49 5.74
C TYR A 268 -6.84 9.75 5.70
N ALA A 269 -7.93 9.78 6.48
CA ALA A 269 -8.77 10.96 6.61
C ALA A 269 -7.97 12.15 7.16
N GLU A 270 -7.14 11.94 8.19
CA GLU A 270 -6.30 12.99 8.75
C GLU A 270 -5.28 13.52 7.73
N LEU A 271 -4.68 12.67 6.88
CA LEU A 271 -3.83 13.14 5.78
C LEU A 271 -4.60 14.01 4.78
N CYS A 272 -5.84 13.62 4.44
CA CYS A 272 -6.70 14.41 3.56
C CYS A 272 -7.03 15.77 4.18
N TYR A 273 -7.38 15.79 5.47
CA TYR A 273 -7.67 17.02 6.20
C TYR A 273 -6.44 17.92 6.34
N ARG A 274 -5.25 17.36 6.57
CA ARG A 274 -4.01 18.15 6.64
C ARG A 274 -3.68 18.85 5.32
N ALA A 275 -3.92 18.18 4.19
CA ALA A 275 -3.74 18.79 2.87
C ALA A 275 -4.86 19.80 2.54
N HIS A 276 -6.08 19.52 2.96
CA HIS A 276 -7.27 20.33 2.68
C HIS A 276 -8.08 20.56 3.97
N PRO A 277 -7.67 21.50 4.85
CA PRO A 277 -8.27 21.72 6.17
C PRO A 277 -9.59 22.48 6.05
N SER A 278 -10.60 21.81 5.52
CA SER A 278 -11.89 22.40 5.16
C SER A 278 -13.05 21.65 5.80
N ARG A 279 -14.19 22.33 5.90
CA ARG A 279 -15.45 21.69 6.32
C ARG A 279 -15.88 20.60 5.35
N GLU A 280 -15.64 20.79 4.06
CA GLU A 280 -15.94 19.80 3.01
C GLU A 280 -15.17 18.49 3.24
N THR A 281 -13.88 18.56 3.55
CA THR A 281 -13.06 17.38 3.87
C THR A 281 -13.56 16.67 5.13
N LEU A 282 -13.94 17.44 6.15
CA LEU A 282 -14.51 16.87 7.38
C LEU A 282 -15.82 16.14 7.09
N ASP A 283 -16.76 16.80 6.40
CA ASP A 283 -18.06 16.22 6.06
C ASP A 283 -17.92 14.99 5.14
N ARG A 284 -16.91 14.97 4.25
CA ARG A 284 -16.62 13.82 3.37
C ARG A 284 -16.24 12.57 4.13
N TYR A 285 -15.34 12.69 5.11
CA TYR A 285 -14.73 11.53 5.77
C TYR A 285 -15.27 11.25 7.19
N GLN A 286 -16.10 12.12 7.77
CA GLN A 286 -16.59 11.99 9.15
C GLN A 286 -17.22 10.62 9.44
N GLN A 287 -17.97 10.05 8.49
CA GLN A 287 -18.65 8.77 8.71
C GLN A 287 -17.63 7.65 8.89
N ILE A 288 -16.61 7.58 8.03
CA ILE A 288 -15.54 6.60 8.13
C ILE A 288 -14.76 6.79 9.43
N VAL A 289 -14.43 8.03 9.80
CA VAL A 289 -13.71 8.33 11.04
C VAL A 289 -14.52 7.89 12.27
N PHE A 290 -15.81 8.24 12.34
CA PHE A 290 -16.64 7.95 13.51
C PHE A 290 -16.99 6.46 13.62
N GLU A 291 -17.33 5.79 12.53
CA GLU A 291 -17.63 4.35 12.56
C GLU A 291 -16.37 3.53 12.90
N THR A 292 -15.20 3.97 12.44
CA THR A 292 -13.91 3.37 12.85
C THR A 292 -13.64 3.60 14.33
N ALA A 293 -13.81 4.83 14.82
CA ALA A 293 -13.60 5.17 16.22
C ALA A 293 -14.57 4.43 17.15
N GLU A 294 -15.81 4.20 16.71
CA GLU A 294 -16.80 3.47 17.49
C GLU A 294 -16.42 1.98 17.64
N PHE A 295 -15.93 1.35 16.57
CA PHE A 295 -15.33 0.02 16.68
C PHE A 295 -14.15 0.03 17.64
N MET A 296 -13.24 0.99 17.46
CA MET A 296 -12.08 1.12 18.33
C MET A 296 -12.47 1.33 19.80
N ALA A 297 -13.50 2.09 20.12
CA ALA A 297 -13.94 2.30 21.50
C ALA A 297 -14.73 1.11 22.08
N SER A 298 -15.34 0.27 21.23
CA SER A 298 -16.10 -0.91 21.68
C SER A 298 -15.25 -2.18 21.83
N TYR A 299 -14.08 -2.24 21.21
CA TYR A 299 -13.22 -3.42 21.22
C TYR A 299 -12.51 -3.71 22.56
N PRO A 300 -11.89 -2.73 23.24
CA PRO A 300 -11.16 -2.99 24.48
C PRO A 300 -12.10 -3.39 25.61
N THR A 301 -11.71 -4.39 26.40
CA THR A 301 -12.48 -4.82 27.57
C THR A 301 -11.99 -4.10 28.82
N TRP A 302 -12.91 -3.68 29.69
CA TRP A 302 -12.57 -3.11 30.99
C TRP A 302 -12.09 -4.20 31.96
N ASP A 303 -10.89 -4.04 32.47
CA ASP A 303 -10.28 -4.87 33.52
C ASP A 303 -10.53 -4.21 34.88
N GLU A 304 -11.57 -4.67 35.57
CA GLU A 304 -11.98 -4.15 36.88
C GLU A 304 -10.87 -4.24 37.93
N ALA A 305 -10.00 -5.25 37.86
CA ALA A 305 -8.97 -5.47 38.88
C ALA A 305 -7.84 -4.45 38.78
N ASN A 306 -7.53 -3.98 37.56
CA ASN A 306 -6.44 -3.03 37.32
C ASN A 306 -6.93 -1.66 36.84
N HIS A 307 -8.25 -1.44 36.80
CA HIS A 307 -8.91 -0.21 36.37
C HIS A 307 -8.38 0.34 35.03
N ARG A 308 -8.36 -0.54 34.01
CA ARG A 308 -7.82 -0.21 32.69
C ARG A 308 -8.58 -0.91 31.57
N TYR A 309 -8.52 -0.36 30.36
CA TYR A 309 -8.97 -1.01 29.14
C TYR A 309 -7.86 -1.85 28.55
N VAL A 310 -8.19 -3.08 28.17
CA VAL A 310 -7.26 -4.10 27.66
C VAL A 310 -7.58 -4.42 26.20
N LEU A 311 -6.57 -4.41 25.35
CA LEU A 311 -6.66 -4.95 23.99
C LEU A 311 -6.42 -6.46 24.04
N GLY A 312 -7.40 -7.24 23.59
CA GLY A 312 -7.42 -8.69 23.77
C GLY A 312 -8.16 -9.11 25.06
N PRO A 313 -8.24 -10.41 25.39
CA PRO A 313 -7.65 -11.56 24.69
C PRO A 313 -8.33 -11.86 23.34
N ALA A 314 -7.93 -12.95 22.68
CA ALA A 314 -8.41 -13.36 21.35
C ALA A 314 -7.95 -12.42 20.24
N MET A 315 -6.64 -12.16 20.19
CA MET A 315 -6.03 -11.33 19.15
C MET A 315 -4.64 -11.80 18.74
N ILE A 316 -4.18 -11.38 17.56
CA ILE A 316 -2.82 -11.56 17.09
C ILE A 316 -2.27 -10.15 16.82
N PRO A 317 -1.07 -9.80 17.33
CA PRO A 317 -0.48 -8.49 17.05
C PRO A 317 0.07 -8.44 15.62
N ALA A 318 0.42 -7.26 15.14
CA ALA A 318 1.01 -7.01 13.82
C ALA A 318 2.21 -7.91 13.50
N GLN A 319 2.95 -8.35 14.52
CA GLN A 319 4.08 -9.27 14.37
C GLN A 319 3.69 -10.69 13.91
N GLU A 320 2.41 -11.09 13.98
CA GLU A 320 1.84 -12.40 13.64
C GLU A 320 2.38 -13.64 14.37
N SER A 321 3.62 -13.61 14.84
CA SER A 321 4.36 -14.69 15.50
C SER A 321 3.74 -15.20 16.80
N TYR A 322 2.77 -14.48 17.37
CA TYR A 322 2.03 -14.89 18.58
C TYR A 322 0.73 -15.64 18.25
N GLY A 323 0.54 -16.08 17.00
CA GLY A 323 -0.70 -16.74 16.55
C GLY A 323 -1.08 -18.02 17.29
N SER A 324 -0.09 -18.78 17.81
CA SER A 324 -0.32 -19.95 18.67
C SER A 324 -1.04 -19.58 19.97
N ASP A 325 -0.77 -18.37 20.48
CA ASP A 325 -1.21 -17.89 21.79
C ASP A 325 -2.34 -16.86 21.69
N LYS A 326 -2.97 -16.72 20.52
CA LYS A 326 -4.02 -15.72 20.26
C LYS A 326 -5.12 -15.63 21.32
N ALA A 327 -5.47 -16.75 21.95
CA ALA A 327 -6.50 -16.81 22.99
C ALA A 327 -6.11 -16.09 24.29
N ARG A 328 -4.84 -15.75 24.49
CA ARG A 328 -4.31 -15.11 25.70
C ARG A 328 -3.47 -13.86 25.44
N ASN A 329 -3.19 -13.51 24.19
CA ASN A 329 -2.40 -12.32 23.87
C ASN A 329 -3.12 -11.05 24.30
N LEU A 330 -2.41 -10.20 25.05
CA LEU A 330 -2.92 -8.91 25.50
C LEU A 330 -1.97 -7.77 25.16
N ASN A 331 -2.56 -6.60 24.98
CA ASN A 331 -1.89 -5.29 25.06
C ASN A 331 -0.57 -5.19 24.26
N PRO A 332 -0.60 -5.41 22.92
CA PRO A 332 0.58 -5.18 22.10
C PRO A 332 1.02 -3.72 22.10
N THR A 333 2.33 -3.47 22.15
CA THR A 333 2.88 -2.11 22.29
C THR A 333 2.50 -1.18 21.13
N PHE A 334 2.57 -1.67 19.89
CA PHE A 334 2.22 -0.89 18.69
C PHE A 334 0.74 -0.55 18.66
N GLU A 335 -0.12 -1.55 18.84
CA GLU A 335 -1.56 -1.41 18.78
C GLU A 335 -2.07 -0.47 19.87
N LEU A 336 -1.55 -0.54 21.10
CA LEU A 336 -1.92 0.40 22.17
C LEU A 336 -1.63 1.86 21.78
N ALA A 337 -0.43 2.13 21.27
CA ALA A 337 -0.07 3.47 20.81
C ALA A 337 -0.98 3.93 19.67
N TYR A 338 -1.24 3.05 18.70
CA TYR A 338 -2.06 3.40 17.56
C TYR A 338 -3.54 3.59 17.92
N TRP A 339 -4.05 2.81 18.88
CA TRP A 339 -5.40 2.92 19.40
C TRP A 339 -5.63 4.28 20.04
N HIS A 340 -4.70 4.66 20.94
CA HIS A 340 -4.73 5.96 21.59
C HIS A 340 -4.69 7.09 20.55
N TRP A 341 -3.76 7.03 19.60
CA TRP A 341 -3.64 8.05 18.55
C TRP A 341 -4.90 8.16 17.68
N GLY A 342 -5.47 7.02 17.26
CA GLY A 342 -6.66 6.99 16.42
C GLY A 342 -7.89 7.57 17.10
N LEU A 343 -8.16 7.18 18.35
CA LEU A 343 -9.28 7.74 19.13
C LEU A 343 -9.11 9.24 19.42
N GLU A 344 -7.91 9.68 19.81
CA GLU A 344 -7.64 11.12 20.00
C GLU A 344 -7.82 11.91 18.70
N THR A 345 -7.40 11.35 17.56
CA THR A 345 -7.60 11.98 16.25
C THR A 345 -9.09 12.06 15.91
N ALA A 346 -9.88 11.01 16.17
CA ALA A 346 -11.33 11.04 15.98
C ALA A 346 -12.02 12.08 16.87
N GLN A 347 -11.55 12.27 18.12
CA GLN A 347 -12.08 13.34 18.99
C GLN A 347 -11.76 14.73 18.43
N LYS A 348 -10.55 14.95 17.88
CA LYS A 348 -10.22 16.20 17.18
C LYS A 348 -11.14 16.44 15.98
N TRP A 349 -11.51 15.39 15.24
CA TRP A 349 -12.48 15.49 14.15
C TRP A 349 -13.85 15.96 14.64
N ARG A 350 -14.37 15.39 15.72
CA ARG A 350 -15.62 15.86 16.35
C ARG A 350 -15.57 17.35 16.70
N GLN A 351 -14.49 17.78 17.36
CA GLN A 351 -14.30 19.17 17.75
C GLN A 351 -14.22 20.11 16.52
N ARG A 352 -13.48 19.71 15.48
CA ARG A 352 -13.39 20.48 14.21
C ARG A 352 -14.75 20.60 13.50
N LEU A 353 -15.65 19.63 13.69
CA LEU A 353 -17.03 19.65 13.19
C LEU A 353 -17.99 20.48 14.07
N GLY A 354 -17.54 20.97 15.22
CA GLY A 354 -18.35 21.68 16.21
C GLY A 354 -19.18 20.75 17.11
N LEU A 355 -18.80 19.47 17.18
CA LEU A 355 -19.42 18.48 18.06
C LEU A 355 -18.63 18.36 19.35
N GLU A 356 -19.33 18.09 20.46
CA GLU A 356 -18.69 17.70 21.71
C GLU A 356 -17.93 16.38 21.56
N ARG A 357 -16.86 16.19 22.34
CA ARG A 357 -16.14 14.92 22.43
C ARG A 357 -17.10 13.80 22.85
N GLU A 358 -16.89 12.60 22.33
CA GLU A 358 -17.68 11.42 22.71
C GLU A 358 -17.16 10.83 24.03
N PRO A 359 -17.95 10.83 25.13
CA PRO A 359 -17.47 10.41 26.44
C PRO A 359 -16.95 8.96 26.48
N LYS A 360 -17.55 8.04 25.73
CA LYS A 360 -17.09 6.64 25.68
C LYS A 360 -15.65 6.55 25.13
N TRP A 361 -15.35 7.31 24.10
CA TRP A 361 -14.02 7.33 23.48
C TRP A 361 -12.99 7.92 24.44
N ASP A 362 -13.35 8.98 25.19
CA ASP A 362 -12.50 9.57 26.23
C ASP A 362 -12.18 8.60 27.37
N ASN A 363 -13.17 7.83 27.82
CA ASN A 363 -12.96 6.80 28.84
C ASN A 363 -11.93 5.76 28.37
N VAL A 364 -12.01 5.31 27.12
CA VAL A 364 -11.05 4.36 26.55
C VAL A 364 -9.67 4.99 26.43
N ILE A 365 -9.55 6.22 25.91
CA ILE A 365 -8.26 6.91 25.78
C ILE A 365 -7.56 7.04 27.13
N GLN A 366 -8.29 7.49 28.16
CA GLN A 366 -7.74 7.75 29.50
C GLN A 366 -7.43 6.45 30.25
N GLY A 367 -8.26 5.42 30.07
CA GLY A 367 -8.12 4.14 30.75
C GLY A 367 -7.29 3.10 30.00
N LEU A 368 -6.79 3.37 28.79
CA LEU A 368 -6.07 2.37 28.00
C LEU A 368 -4.83 1.84 28.73
N SER A 369 -4.61 0.54 28.64
CA SER A 369 -3.43 -0.11 29.20
C SER A 369 -2.13 0.52 28.70
N ARG A 370 -1.14 0.63 29.60
CA ARG A 370 0.21 1.06 29.20
C ARG A 370 0.99 -0.09 28.58
N PRO A 371 1.84 0.17 27.57
CA PRO A 371 2.71 -0.85 27.00
C PRO A 371 3.61 -1.49 28.05
N ASN A 372 3.75 -2.81 27.97
CA ASN A 372 4.50 -3.59 28.94
C ASN A 372 6.02 -3.39 28.79
N VAL A 373 6.68 -3.02 29.89
CA VAL A 373 8.13 -2.79 29.97
C VAL A 373 8.78 -3.89 30.79
N ARG A 374 9.79 -4.56 30.23
CA ARG A 374 10.62 -5.53 30.94
C ARG A 374 12.08 -5.19 30.71
N GLU A 375 12.90 -5.27 31.75
CA GLU A 375 14.35 -5.00 31.66
C GLU A 375 14.67 -3.62 31.03
N GLY A 376 13.78 -2.64 31.25
CA GLY A 376 13.94 -1.29 30.76
C GLY A 376 13.66 -1.09 29.26
N VAL A 377 13.10 -2.08 28.55
CA VAL A 377 12.66 -2.00 27.14
C VAL A 377 11.18 -2.36 26.99
N TYR A 378 10.54 -1.86 25.92
CA TYR A 378 9.21 -2.29 25.54
C TYR A 378 9.23 -3.72 25.00
N THR A 379 8.23 -4.49 25.42
CA THR A 379 8.00 -5.84 24.91
C THR A 379 7.04 -5.80 23.71
N GLY A 380 6.95 -6.91 22.96
CA GLY A 380 5.98 -7.00 21.87
C GLY A 380 4.54 -6.97 22.39
N ILE A 381 4.27 -7.73 23.45
CA ILE A 381 2.95 -7.85 24.11
C ILE A 381 3.09 -7.96 25.63
N GLU A 382 1.98 -7.80 26.36
CA GLU A 382 1.99 -7.89 27.84
C GLU A 382 2.15 -9.33 28.36
N THR A 383 1.69 -10.34 27.63
CA THR A 383 1.69 -11.73 28.08
C THR A 383 2.90 -12.54 27.58
N PRO A 384 3.35 -13.60 28.29
CA PRO A 384 4.41 -14.48 27.80
C PRO A 384 4.13 -14.98 26.36
N PRO A 385 5.13 -15.06 25.47
CA PRO A 385 6.56 -14.93 25.73
C PRO A 385 7.08 -13.48 25.84
N TYR A 386 6.20 -12.47 25.88
CA TYR A 386 6.48 -11.03 25.95
C TYR A 386 7.14 -10.46 24.68
N THR A 387 8.26 -11.04 24.25
CA THR A 387 8.99 -10.66 23.04
C THR A 387 9.48 -11.91 22.33
N ILE A 388 9.14 -12.04 21.05
CA ILE A 388 9.74 -13.02 20.14
C ILE A 388 10.68 -12.25 19.22
N SER A 389 11.98 -12.56 19.22
CA SER A 389 12.98 -11.84 18.40
C SER A 389 13.08 -12.36 16.96
N ARG A 390 11.93 -12.51 16.30
CA ARG A 390 11.78 -12.91 14.89
C ARG A 390 10.64 -12.13 14.26
N ASP A 391 10.52 -12.14 12.94
CA ASP A 391 9.44 -11.44 12.23
C ASP A 391 9.49 -9.92 12.46
N HIS A 392 8.39 -9.18 12.43
CA HIS A 392 8.40 -7.73 12.59
C HIS A 392 8.76 -7.27 14.02
N PRO A 393 9.75 -6.37 14.24
CA PRO A 393 9.97 -5.71 15.54
C PRO A 393 8.91 -4.62 15.79
N SER A 394 7.64 -5.05 15.84
CA SER A 394 6.45 -4.21 15.82
C SER A 394 6.41 -3.14 16.91
N MET A 395 7.01 -3.39 18.09
CA MET A 395 7.07 -2.40 19.17
C MET A 395 7.70 -1.07 18.75
N LEU A 396 8.60 -1.06 17.75
CA LEU A 396 9.20 0.16 17.22
C LEU A 396 8.19 1.04 16.46
N ALA A 397 7.19 0.43 15.82
CA ALA A 397 6.12 1.15 15.12
C ALA A 397 5.34 2.08 16.05
N ALA A 398 5.30 1.81 17.37
CA ALA A 398 4.65 2.66 18.36
C ALA A 398 5.23 4.09 18.44
N TYR A 399 6.43 4.32 17.90
CA TYR A 399 7.08 5.63 17.90
C TYR A 399 7.58 6.08 16.52
N GLY A 400 7.88 5.16 15.59
CA GLY A 400 8.25 5.51 14.21
C GLY A 400 7.06 5.71 13.27
N PHE A 401 6.13 4.75 13.29
CA PHE A 401 4.94 4.75 12.43
C PHE A 401 3.82 5.61 13.04
N VAL A 402 3.50 5.38 14.31
CA VAL A 402 2.45 6.11 15.03
C VAL A 402 3.03 7.43 15.53
N PRO A 403 2.40 8.59 15.30
CA PRO A 403 2.83 9.85 15.91
C PRO A 403 2.97 9.73 17.43
N PRO A 404 3.92 10.45 18.07
CA PRO A 404 4.19 10.31 19.50
C PRO A 404 2.91 10.41 20.34
N THR A 405 2.73 9.44 21.25
CA THR A 405 1.61 9.41 22.20
C THR A 405 2.14 9.46 23.64
N PRO A 406 1.31 9.84 24.63
CA PRO A 406 1.69 9.81 26.04
C PRO A 406 1.98 8.39 26.60
N LEU A 407 1.75 7.34 25.81
CA LEU A 407 1.98 5.95 26.20
C LEU A 407 3.44 5.51 26.01
N ILE A 408 4.20 6.22 25.16
CA ILE A 408 5.55 5.83 24.77
C ILE A 408 6.57 6.84 25.31
N ASP A 409 7.46 6.36 26.17
CA ASP A 409 8.63 7.07 26.67
C ASP A 409 9.77 6.96 25.64
N PRO A 410 10.27 8.08 25.10
CA PRO A 410 11.34 8.08 24.10
C PRO A 410 12.64 7.41 24.60
N ASN A 411 12.97 7.51 25.89
CA ASN A 411 14.18 6.89 26.44
C ASN A 411 14.04 5.36 26.53
N VAL A 412 12.85 4.86 26.88
CA VAL A 412 12.56 3.41 26.84
C VAL A 412 12.58 2.93 25.39
N MET A 413 12.01 3.70 24.47
CA MET A 413 12.00 3.38 23.04
C MET A 413 13.42 3.36 22.45
N MET A 414 14.30 4.28 22.83
CA MET A 414 15.72 4.24 22.44
C MET A 414 16.38 2.93 22.84
N ARG A 415 16.25 2.52 24.10
CA ARG A 415 16.81 1.24 24.58
C ARG A 415 16.16 0.04 23.89
N THR A 416 14.88 0.14 23.56
CA THR A 416 14.14 -0.88 22.79
C THR A 416 14.71 -1.00 21.38
N TYR A 417 14.93 0.13 20.70
CA TYR A 417 15.55 0.20 19.38
C TYR A 417 16.93 -0.45 19.39
N ASP A 418 17.80 -0.05 20.32
CA ASP A 418 19.15 -0.60 20.44
C ASP A 418 19.14 -2.11 20.72
N ARG A 419 18.21 -2.58 21.57
CA ARG A 419 18.03 -4.01 21.85
C ARG A 419 17.58 -4.78 20.61
N VAL A 420 16.63 -4.24 19.84
CA VAL A 420 16.16 -4.84 18.59
C VAL A 420 17.33 -4.95 17.62
N VAL A 421 18.07 -3.85 17.37
CA VAL A 421 19.25 -3.84 16.49
C VAL A 421 20.23 -4.97 16.82
N GLN A 422 20.44 -5.25 18.11
CA GLN A 422 21.41 -6.24 18.58
C GLN A 422 20.93 -7.69 18.56
N THR A 423 19.62 -7.94 18.73
CA THR A 423 19.12 -9.27 19.10
C THR A 423 18.11 -9.88 18.14
N TRP A 424 17.70 -9.13 17.12
CA TRP A 424 16.67 -9.60 16.19
C TRP A 424 17.20 -10.55 15.13
N ASP A 425 16.39 -11.55 14.77
CA ASP A 425 16.67 -12.45 13.65
C ASP A 425 16.39 -11.74 12.30
N TRP A 426 17.37 -10.99 11.79
CA TRP A 426 17.22 -10.17 10.57
C TRP A 426 16.71 -10.90 9.33
N PRO A 427 17.15 -12.14 9.01
CA PRO A 427 16.56 -12.91 7.92
C PRO A 427 15.04 -13.14 8.03
N SER A 428 14.48 -13.12 9.24
CA SER A 428 13.07 -13.40 9.48
C SER A 428 12.12 -12.20 9.27
N THR A 429 12.64 -10.97 9.22
CA THR A 429 11.87 -9.69 9.08
C THR A 429 11.19 -9.55 7.72
N TRP A 430 10.70 -8.37 7.34
CA TRP A 430 10.09 -8.05 6.05
C TRP A 430 10.54 -6.69 5.54
N GLY A 431 10.31 -6.44 4.25
CA GLY A 431 10.80 -5.22 3.58
C GLY A 431 10.39 -3.89 4.23
N TRP A 432 9.22 -3.81 4.86
CA TRP A 432 8.75 -2.58 5.52
C TRP A 432 9.35 -2.35 6.93
N ASP A 433 10.01 -3.36 7.51
CA ASP A 433 10.60 -3.23 8.85
C ASP A 433 11.76 -2.22 8.87
N TYR A 434 12.55 -2.16 7.80
CA TYR A 434 13.71 -1.25 7.71
C TYR A 434 13.28 0.22 7.62
N PRO A 435 12.29 0.60 6.78
CA PRO A 435 11.68 1.92 6.85
C PRO A 435 11.04 2.23 8.21
N MET A 436 10.34 1.28 8.84
CA MET A 436 9.78 1.48 10.20
C MET A 436 10.89 1.81 11.21
N MET A 437 11.99 1.07 11.19
CA MET A 437 13.16 1.33 12.03
C MET A 437 13.75 2.70 11.73
N ALA A 438 13.89 3.07 10.45
CA ALA A 438 14.43 4.37 10.06
C ALA A 438 13.59 5.54 10.60
N MET A 439 12.25 5.45 10.47
CA MET A 439 11.33 6.44 11.03
C MET A 439 11.43 6.53 12.56
N THR A 440 11.58 5.38 13.23
CA THR A 440 11.74 5.32 14.69
C THR A 440 13.03 6.01 15.13
N ALA A 441 14.16 5.68 14.50
CA ALA A 441 15.46 6.27 14.78
C ALA A 441 15.47 7.79 14.52
N ALA A 442 14.87 8.25 13.41
CA ALA A 442 14.77 9.67 13.10
C ALA A 442 14.03 10.44 14.22
N ARG A 443 12.88 9.94 14.70
CA ARG A 443 12.13 10.54 15.81
C ARG A 443 12.84 10.47 17.15
N LEU A 444 13.72 9.50 17.34
CA LEU A 444 14.59 9.38 18.52
C LEU A 444 15.78 10.34 18.48
N GLY A 445 15.97 11.09 17.39
CA GLY A 445 17.11 12.00 17.22
C GLY A 445 18.39 11.30 16.80
N GLU A 446 18.28 10.13 16.16
CA GLU A 446 19.41 9.28 15.74
C GLU A 446 19.47 9.14 14.22
N PRO A 447 19.80 10.22 13.49
CA PRO A 447 19.74 10.22 12.04
C PRO A 447 20.75 9.26 11.38
N GLU A 448 21.90 9.00 12.01
CA GLU A 448 22.83 7.96 11.53
C GLU A 448 22.18 6.58 11.57
N LYS A 449 21.56 6.22 12.71
CA LYS A 449 20.83 4.94 12.85
C LYS A 449 19.67 4.84 11.86
N ALA A 450 19.04 5.97 11.51
CA ALA A 450 17.97 6.01 10.53
C ALA A 450 18.46 5.63 9.12
N VAL A 451 19.58 6.21 8.68
CA VAL A 451 20.20 5.83 7.40
C VAL A 451 20.71 4.38 7.46
N ASP A 452 21.32 3.96 8.57
CA ASP A 452 21.83 2.60 8.73
C ASP A 452 20.72 1.56 8.63
N ALA A 453 19.53 1.82 9.20
CA ALA A 453 18.37 0.93 9.06
C ALA A 453 18.00 0.70 7.59
N LEU A 454 17.96 1.76 6.77
CA LEU A 454 17.66 1.64 5.33
C LEU A 454 18.70 0.85 4.53
N PHE A 455 19.90 0.66 5.07
CA PHE A 455 21.02 -0.03 4.42
C PHE A 455 21.49 -1.28 5.16
N MET A 456 20.77 -1.70 6.21
CA MET A 456 21.09 -2.89 6.98
C MET A 456 21.19 -4.11 6.05
N ASP A 457 22.27 -4.87 6.18
CA ASP A 457 22.51 -6.05 5.36
C ASP A 457 21.60 -7.20 5.81
N SER A 458 20.56 -7.44 5.03
CA SER A 458 19.60 -8.51 5.24
C SER A 458 18.92 -8.89 3.93
N PRO A 459 18.54 -10.16 3.71
CA PRO A 459 17.94 -10.62 2.46
C PRO A 459 16.72 -9.82 2.00
N LYS A 460 15.95 -9.27 2.95
CA LYS A 460 14.67 -8.58 2.70
C LYS A 460 14.78 -7.05 2.69
N ASN A 461 15.97 -6.51 2.97
CA ASN A 461 16.32 -5.11 2.68
C ASN A 461 17.00 -4.97 1.30
N ARG A 462 16.93 -6.01 0.47
CA ARG A 462 17.54 -6.04 -0.86
C ARG A 462 16.64 -5.41 -1.91
N TRP A 463 17.23 -4.64 -2.80
CA TRP A 463 16.54 -3.91 -3.86
C TRP A 463 17.01 -4.41 -5.23
N LEU A 464 16.08 -4.87 -6.06
CA LEU A 464 16.37 -5.34 -7.40
C LEU A 464 16.79 -4.19 -8.34
N ALA A 465 17.42 -4.52 -9.46
CA ALA A 465 17.84 -3.53 -10.46
C ALA A 465 16.67 -2.68 -10.98
N ASN A 466 15.48 -3.28 -11.09
CA ASN A 466 14.23 -2.60 -11.46
C ASN A 466 13.55 -1.85 -10.30
N GLY A 467 14.17 -1.79 -9.13
CA GLY A 467 13.73 -1.01 -7.98
C GLY A 467 12.76 -1.71 -7.03
N HIS A 468 12.28 -2.91 -7.33
CA HIS A 468 11.43 -3.64 -6.39
C HIS A 468 12.22 -4.04 -5.13
N ASN A 469 11.62 -3.87 -3.96
CA ASN A 469 12.09 -4.53 -2.75
C ASN A 469 11.84 -6.04 -2.87
N TYR A 470 12.87 -6.85 -2.62
CA TYR A 470 12.81 -8.30 -2.72
C TYR A 470 12.45 -8.92 -1.37
N GLN A 471 11.54 -9.92 -1.36
CA GLN A 471 11.20 -10.66 -0.14
C GLN A 471 11.76 -12.09 -0.15
N SER A 472 11.43 -12.92 -1.14
CA SER A 472 11.91 -14.31 -1.23
C SER A 472 11.73 -14.87 -2.66
N ALA A 473 12.20 -16.09 -2.93
CA ALA A 473 11.98 -16.72 -4.24
C ALA A 473 10.49 -16.95 -4.54
N ARG A 474 9.68 -17.27 -3.51
CA ARG A 474 8.24 -17.45 -3.63
C ARG A 474 7.47 -16.12 -3.74
N LEU A 475 8.06 -15.04 -3.24
CA LEU A 475 7.50 -13.69 -3.29
C LEU A 475 8.59 -12.73 -3.79
N PRO A 476 8.82 -12.69 -5.12
CA PRO A 476 10.02 -12.08 -5.70
C PRO A 476 10.08 -10.56 -5.54
N LEU A 477 8.95 -9.93 -5.19
CA LEU A 477 8.83 -8.51 -4.93
C LEU A 477 7.84 -8.25 -3.79
N TYR A 478 7.98 -7.12 -3.12
CA TYR A 478 7.14 -6.73 -1.99
C TYR A 478 7.00 -5.21 -1.89
N LEU A 479 5.86 -4.68 -2.34
CA LEU A 479 5.65 -3.25 -2.49
C LEU A 479 5.45 -2.47 -1.17
N PRO A 480 5.02 -3.07 -0.03
CA PRO A 480 5.09 -2.39 1.25
C PRO A 480 6.51 -1.90 1.60
N GLY A 481 7.57 -2.62 1.17
CA GLY A 481 8.95 -2.14 1.30
C GLY A 481 9.22 -0.88 0.48
N ASN A 482 8.75 -0.83 -0.77
CA ASN A 482 8.87 0.33 -1.65
C ASN A 482 8.14 1.57 -1.08
N GLY A 483 6.87 1.42 -0.71
CA GLY A 483 6.08 2.53 -0.17
C GLY A 483 6.53 2.94 1.25
N GLY A 484 6.98 1.99 2.06
CA GLY A 484 7.63 2.27 3.34
C GLY A 484 8.90 3.11 3.17
N LEU A 485 9.78 2.76 2.22
CA LEU A 485 10.97 3.56 1.93
C LEU A 485 10.61 5.00 1.56
N LEU A 486 9.63 5.18 0.65
CA LEU A 486 9.18 6.52 0.26
C LEU A 486 8.63 7.31 1.45
N THR A 487 7.91 6.64 2.36
CA THR A 487 7.38 7.26 3.58
C THR A 487 8.52 7.70 4.50
N ALA A 488 9.47 6.80 4.79
CA ALA A 488 10.60 7.08 5.67
C ALA A 488 11.49 8.20 5.12
N VAL A 489 11.83 8.17 3.83
CA VAL A 489 12.68 9.20 3.21
C VAL A 489 11.99 10.56 3.18
N ALA A 490 10.68 10.61 2.90
CA ALA A 490 9.92 11.86 2.97
C ALA A 490 9.92 12.43 4.39
N MET A 491 9.66 11.60 5.40
CA MET A 491 9.73 11.98 6.80
C MET A 491 11.13 12.46 7.20
N MET A 492 12.19 11.76 6.78
CA MET A 492 13.56 12.13 7.13
C MET A 492 13.97 13.47 6.48
N ALA A 493 13.46 13.79 5.29
CA ALA A 493 13.77 15.01 4.55
C ALA A 493 12.91 16.21 4.99
N ALA A 494 11.58 16.06 5.00
CA ALA A 494 10.63 17.13 5.30
C ALA A 494 10.34 17.30 6.79
N GLY A 495 10.58 16.24 7.57
CA GLY A 495 10.31 16.18 9.00
C GLY A 495 8.94 15.59 9.35
N TRP A 496 8.62 15.73 10.62
CA TRP A 496 7.37 15.28 11.24
C TRP A 496 6.86 16.37 12.20
N ASP A 497 5.64 16.23 12.72
CA ASP A 497 5.10 17.19 13.69
C ASP A 497 5.98 17.24 14.95
N GLY A 498 6.44 18.45 15.31
CA GLY A 498 7.35 18.66 16.45
C GLY A 498 8.81 18.26 16.22
N CYS A 499 9.23 18.00 14.97
CA CYS A 499 10.65 17.77 14.66
C CYS A 499 11.51 19.02 14.95
N PRO A 500 12.84 18.86 15.12
CA PRO A 500 13.75 19.99 15.21
C PRO A 500 13.62 20.93 14.01
N ASP A 501 13.74 22.24 14.25
CA ASP A 501 13.68 23.26 13.20
C ASP A 501 15.00 23.32 12.42
N ARG A 502 15.23 22.28 11.61
CA ARG A 502 16.39 22.15 10.72
C ARG A 502 16.00 21.44 9.42
N PRO A 503 16.67 21.72 8.29
CA PRO A 503 16.44 20.97 7.07
C PRO A 503 16.83 19.50 7.24
N ALA A 504 16.08 18.60 6.61
CA ALA A 504 16.34 17.17 6.60
C ALA A 504 16.60 16.57 8.00
N PRO A 505 15.66 16.74 8.95
CA PRO A 505 15.88 16.43 10.36
C PRO A 505 16.11 14.94 10.66
N GLY A 506 15.81 14.04 9.73
CA GLY A 506 16.13 12.62 9.84
C GLY A 506 17.41 12.20 9.14
N PHE A 507 18.16 13.10 8.49
CA PHE A 507 19.47 12.82 7.91
C PHE A 507 20.62 13.35 8.79
N PRO A 508 21.80 12.69 8.76
CA PRO A 508 22.96 13.10 9.56
C PRO A 508 23.43 14.51 9.20
N ASP A 509 23.73 15.32 10.22
CA ASP A 509 24.29 16.68 10.07
C ASP A 509 25.82 16.68 10.19
N ASN A 510 26.46 15.62 9.67
CA ASN A 510 27.90 15.41 9.73
C ASN A 510 28.64 15.91 8.47
N GLY A 511 27.93 16.63 7.59
CA GLY A 511 28.46 17.20 6.34
C GLY A 511 28.54 16.23 5.15
N THR A 512 28.25 14.93 5.33
CA THR A 512 28.26 13.94 4.24
C THR A 512 26.95 13.84 3.47
N TRP A 513 25.86 14.27 4.09
CA TRP A 513 24.53 14.32 3.49
C TRP A 513 24.16 15.76 3.14
N LYS A 514 23.95 16.03 1.86
CA LYS A 514 23.41 17.30 1.36
C LYS A 514 22.10 17.02 0.66
N VAL A 515 21.04 16.97 1.45
CA VAL A 515 19.69 16.64 0.98
C VAL A 515 18.98 17.92 0.58
N ARG A 516 18.53 17.99 -0.67
CA ARG A 516 17.62 19.03 -1.17
C ARG A 516 16.29 18.39 -1.49
N TRP A 517 15.18 19.09 -1.23
CA TRP A 517 13.87 18.58 -1.55
C TRP A 517 12.89 19.73 -1.81
N GLU A 518 11.83 19.41 -2.54
CA GLU A 518 10.71 20.31 -2.79
C GLU A 518 9.39 19.54 -2.73
N GLY A 519 8.30 20.24 -2.42
CA GLY A 519 6.94 19.70 -2.43
C GLY A 519 6.60 18.67 -1.33
N LEU A 520 7.58 18.07 -0.65
CA LEU A 520 7.31 17.07 0.39
C LEU A 520 6.48 17.64 1.56
N GLN A 521 5.58 16.82 2.09
CA GLN A 521 4.76 17.13 3.26
C GLN A 521 5.31 16.45 4.51
N ARG A 522 5.13 17.10 5.67
CA ARG A 522 5.53 16.55 6.97
C ARG A 522 4.62 15.39 7.36
N LEU A 523 5.25 14.32 7.89
CA LEU A 523 4.51 13.23 8.53
C LEU A 523 3.82 13.76 9.82
N PRO A 524 2.61 13.29 10.15
CA PRO A 524 1.98 13.61 11.43
C PRO A 524 2.79 13.23 12.67
#